data_AF-A0A7V0MMI4-F1
#
_entry.id   AF-A0A7V0MMI4-F1
#
_cell.length_a   1.000
_cell.length_b   1.000
_cell.length_c   1.000
_cell.angle_alpha   90.00
_cell.angle_beta   90.00
_cell.angle_gamma   90.00
#
_symmetry.space_group_name_H-M   'P 1'
#
loop_
_entity.id
_entity.type
_entity.pdbx_description
1 polymer ?
#
loop_
_entity_poly.entity_id
_entity_poly.type
_entity_poly.pdbx_seq_one_letter_code
_entity_poly.pdbx_strand_id
1 'polypeptide(L)'
;MILRRREYLCRMWMESSKLQRITPLLLLDFQNITRKFWTTYLDSKNMTQRNIDDFHGSYENFQDPAFAAIFARTMRLHVVRPDGLVLLLSHKPLLGYMNGLLGSPEVIAPFTHWQEMIHGLNFAYLKVITTERIDLWQCYCVSPPDNHNMLLDLSLDEEGLFASFTKNCRWAIRSGKRKGVIVREAESEKDLRAFYQIVLVTSDCGRNFDLWPINLIGELLRSKYAKLFVAVWEGRLVGGTFYLLSRHYMHGFFCGIEPAARQLAAGNLLYYEGALWGMAHGFKYLDFGQQGLRENPGIAKFKMSFNPILKPEYVYCVPGSRIKCRLIDFKKFIKSRQGRR
;
A
#
# COMPACT_ATOMS: atom_id res chain seq x y z
N MET A 1 -25.52 -32.84 -3.36
CA MET A 1 -26.47 -32.41 -2.31
C MET A 1 -25.81 -31.65 -1.14
N ILE A 2 -24.73 -30.87 -1.37
CA ILE A 2 -24.08 -30.00 -0.36
C ILE A 2 -23.88 -28.55 -0.90
N LEU A 3 -24.40 -28.24 -2.09
CA LEU A 3 -24.40 -26.87 -2.67
C LEU A 3 -25.74 -26.13 -2.50
N ARG A 4 -26.79 -26.76 -1.99
CA ARG A 4 -28.11 -26.10 -1.75
C ARG A 4 -28.35 -25.65 -0.29
N ARG A 5 -27.39 -25.80 0.62
CA ARG A 5 -27.51 -25.32 2.03
C ARG A 5 -26.85 -23.97 2.31
N ARG A 6 -26.00 -23.44 1.41
CA ARG A 6 -25.36 -22.12 1.58
C ARG A 6 -26.23 -20.95 1.09
N GLU A 7 -27.12 -21.16 0.13
CA GLU A 7 -28.08 -20.12 -0.30
C GLU A 7 -29.20 -19.90 0.72
N TYR A 8 -29.54 -20.90 1.54
CA TYR A 8 -30.60 -20.80 2.54
C TYR A 8 -30.18 -19.98 3.78
N LEU A 9 -28.91 -20.09 4.19
CA LEU A 9 -28.39 -19.33 5.34
C LEU A 9 -28.04 -17.87 5.01
N CYS A 10 -27.67 -17.57 3.76
CA CYS A 10 -27.56 -16.17 3.30
C CYS A 10 -28.93 -15.49 3.16
N ARG A 11 -30.01 -16.23 2.85
CA ARG A 11 -31.37 -15.69 2.84
C ARG A 11 -31.90 -15.40 4.24
N MET A 12 -31.66 -16.27 5.22
CA MET A 12 -32.08 -16.04 6.61
C MET A 12 -31.37 -14.85 7.30
N TRP A 13 -30.12 -14.55 6.92
CA TRP A 13 -29.42 -13.37 7.43
C TRP A 13 -29.92 -12.06 6.78
N MET A 14 -30.46 -12.12 5.56
CA MET A 14 -31.09 -10.97 4.91
C MET A 14 -32.52 -10.70 5.41
N GLU A 15 -33.18 -11.64 6.10
CA GLU A 15 -34.57 -11.50 6.57
C GLU A 15 -34.72 -11.11 8.05
N SER A 16 -33.64 -10.95 8.82
CA SER A 16 -33.75 -10.70 10.27
C SER A 16 -32.87 -9.57 10.80
N SER A 17 -33.11 -8.34 10.35
CA SER A 17 -32.97 -7.17 11.22
C SER A 17 -33.65 -5.95 10.62
N LYS A 18 -34.64 -5.45 11.35
CA LYS A 18 -35.44 -4.26 11.11
C LYS A 18 -34.53 -3.04 10.86
N LEU A 19 -34.23 -2.72 9.60
CA LEU A 19 -33.74 -1.40 9.15
C LEU A 19 -33.81 -1.24 7.61
N GLN A 20 -34.71 -1.97 6.93
CA GLN A 20 -35.03 -1.74 5.52
C GLN A 20 -36.14 -0.69 5.36
N ARG A 21 -35.78 0.59 5.48
CA ARG A 21 -36.49 1.71 4.82
C ARG A 21 -35.53 2.82 4.43
N ILE A 22 -34.45 2.46 3.72
CA ILE A 22 -33.67 3.40 2.91
C ILE A 22 -33.31 2.64 1.62
N THR A 23 -33.76 3.16 0.49
CA THR A 23 -33.99 2.52 -0.82
C THR A 23 -32.70 2.08 -1.56
N PRO A 24 -32.75 1.01 -2.40
CA PRO A 24 -31.67 0.64 -3.34
C PRO A 24 -31.27 1.75 -4.32
N LEU A 25 -32.18 2.70 -4.57
CA LEU A 25 -31.91 3.94 -5.32
C LEU A 25 -30.82 4.81 -4.65
N LEU A 26 -30.77 4.89 -3.32
CA LEU A 26 -29.74 5.67 -2.62
C LEU A 26 -28.36 5.02 -2.70
N LEU A 27 -28.27 3.69 -2.83
CA LEU A 27 -27.00 2.97 -3.02
C LEU A 27 -26.45 3.12 -4.44
N LEU A 28 -27.33 3.08 -5.44
CA LEU A 28 -27.02 3.38 -6.84
C LEU A 28 -26.66 4.86 -7.04
N ASP A 29 -27.41 5.77 -6.41
CA ASP A 29 -27.11 7.20 -6.41
C ASP A 29 -25.79 7.48 -5.67
N PHE A 30 -25.50 6.80 -4.56
CA PHE A 30 -24.21 6.97 -3.88
C PHE A 30 -23.05 6.45 -4.73
N GLN A 31 -23.20 5.32 -5.41
CA GLN A 31 -22.19 4.80 -6.36
C GLN A 31 -22.03 5.70 -7.59
N ASN A 32 -23.12 6.29 -8.09
CA ASN A 32 -23.07 7.23 -9.23
C ASN A 32 -22.53 8.61 -8.83
N ILE A 33 -22.87 9.11 -7.64
CA ILE A 33 -22.32 10.35 -7.06
C ILE A 33 -20.84 10.18 -6.77
N THR A 34 -20.42 9.06 -6.19
CA THR A 34 -18.99 8.77 -5.99
C THR A 34 -18.27 8.60 -7.33
N ARG A 35 -18.86 7.92 -8.32
CA ARG A 35 -18.29 7.82 -9.68
C ARG A 35 -18.13 9.18 -10.34
N LYS A 36 -19.17 10.04 -10.31
CA LYS A 36 -19.14 11.38 -10.87
C LYS A 36 -18.15 12.28 -10.12
N PHE A 37 -18.11 12.20 -8.78
CA PHE A 37 -17.12 12.88 -7.95
C PHE A 37 -15.70 12.47 -8.33
N TRP A 38 -15.41 11.17 -8.44
CA TRP A 38 -14.07 10.68 -8.78
C TRP A 38 -13.69 11.03 -10.22
N THR A 39 -14.61 10.94 -11.18
CA THR A 39 -14.36 11.36 -12.57
C THR A 39 -14.08 12.86 -12.62
N THR A 40 -14.97 13.71 -12.09
CA THR A 40 -14.77 15.17 -12.08
C THR A 40 -13.54 15.58 -11.27
N TYR A 41 -13.22 14.88 -10.18
CA TYR A 41 -12.03 15.13 -9.37
C TYR A 41 -10.74 14.77 -10.12
N LEU A 42 -10.67 13.59 -10.73
CA LEU A 42 -9.53 13.17 -11.55
C LEU A 42 -9.35 14.08 -12.77
N ASP A 43 -10.45 14.44 -13.43
CA ASP A 43 -10.43 15.38 -14.56
C ASP A 43 -9.95 16.78 -14.13
N SER A 44 -10.35 17.26 -12.93
CA SER A 44 -9.85 18.52 -12.38
C SER A 44 -8.38 18.49 -11.95
N LYS A 45 -7.82 17.30 -11.71
CA LYS A 45 -6.42 17.08 -11.29
C LYS A 45 -5.49 16.69 -12.43
N ASN A 46 -6.03 16.19 -13.55
CA ASN A 46 -5.32 15.99 -14.81
C ASN A 46 -4.66 17.29 -15.34
N MET A 47 -5.05 18.47 -14.83
CA MET A 47 -4.41 19.75 -15.16
C MET A 47 -3.19 20.12 -14.31
N THR A 48 -2.78 19.29 -13.33
CA THR A 48 -1.55 19.53 -12.55
C THR A 48 -0.77 18.24 -12.34
N GLN A 49 -0.44 17.57 -13.43
CA GLN A 49 0.62 16.56 -13.42
C GLN A 49 1.95 17.32 -13.28
N ARG A 50 2.31 17.71 -12.05
CA ARG A 50 3.68 18.13 -11.77
C ARG A 50 4.57 16.97 -12.20
N ASN A 51 5.65 17.24 -12.94
CA ASN A 51 6.57 16.19 -13.33
C ASN A 51 7.26 15.68 -12.05
N ILE A 52 6.97 14.43 -11.67
CA ILE A 52 7.58 13.76 -10.51
C ILE A 52 8.58 12.75 -11.08
N ASP A 53 9.63 13.29 -11.71
CA ASP A 53 10.63 12.49 -12.43
C ASP A 53 11.46 11.62 -11.47
N ASP A 54 11.69 12.11 -10.24
CA ASP A 54 12.53 11.44 -9.24
C ASP A 54 11.80 10.35 -8.42
N PHE A 55 10.54 10.03 -8.73
CA PHE A 55 9.78 8.97 -8.04
C PHE A 55 9.48 7.83 -9.01
N HIS A 56 10.03 6.64 -8.77
CA HIS A 56 9.85 5.48 -9.65
C HIS A 56 8.90 4.41 -9.08
N GLY A 57 8.01 4.80 -8.16
CA GLY A 57 7.05 3.90 -7.50
C GLY A 57 7.41 3.59 -6.06
N SER A 58 6.44 3.11 -5.27
CA SER A 58 6.66 2.79 -3.86
C SER A 58 7.74 1.72 -3.64
N TYR A 59 8.01 0.91 -4.66
CA TYR A 59 8.84 -0.28 -4.60
C TYR A 59 10.29 -0.06 -5.05
N GLU A 60 10.75 1.18 -5.29
CA GLU A 60 12.14 1.46 -5.66
C GLU A 60 13.15 0.95 -4.62
N ASN A 61 12.81 0.93 -3.34
CA ASN A 61 13.63 0.29 -2.29
C ASN A 61 13.95 -1.18 -2.59
N PHE A 62 13.09 -1.91 -3.29
CA PHE A 62 13.35 -3.31 -3.65
C PHE A 62 14.47 -3.46 -4.69
N GLN A 63 14.87 -2.37 -5.35
CA GLN A 63 16.05 -2.32 -6.22
C GLN A 63 17.35 -2.03 -5.45
N ASP A 64 17.29 -1.66 -4.17
CA ASP A 64 18.48 -1.64 -3.30
C ASP A 64 18.83 -3.08 -2.86
N PRO A 65 20.03 -3.61 -3.20
CA PRO A 65 20.41 -4.98 -2.86
C PRO A 65 20.45 -5.26 -1.35
N ALA A 66 20.83 -4.28 -0.53
CA ALA A 66 20.91 -4.45 0.91
C ALA A 66 19.51 -4.45 1.54
N PHE A 67 18.58 -3.64 1.03
CA PHE A 67 17.17 -3.73 1.40
C PHE A 67 16.56 -5.07 0.98
N ALA A 68 16.78 -5.49 -0.26
CA ALA A 68 16.26 -6.74 -0.79
C ALA A 68 16.79 -7.97 -0.02
N ALA A 69 18.04 -7.94 0.45
CA ALA A 69 18.63 -9.00 1.27
C ALA A 69 17.90 -9.23 2.60
N ILE A 70 17.42 -8.16 3.26
CA ILE A 70 16.60 -8.23 4.48
C ILE A 70 15.30 -9.02 4.22
N PHE A 71 14.60 -8.68 3.14
CA PHE A 71 13.40 -9.38 2.69
C PHE A 71 13.69 -10.83 2.32
N ALA A 72 14.74 -11.06 1.53
CA ALA A 72 15.09 -12.38 1.02
C ALA A 72 15.42 -13.36 2.15
N ARG A 73 16.23 -12.94 3.12
CA ARG A 73 16.58 -13.75 4.29
C ARG A 73 15.35 -14.14 5.09
N THR A 74 14.50 -13.17 5.42
CA THR A 74 13.34 -13.40 6.29
C THR A 74 12.25 -14.23 5.59
N MET A 75 12.04 -13.97 4.30
CA MET A 75 10.99 -14.62 3.51
C MET A 75 11.47 -15.90 2.80
N ARG A 76 12.74 -16.29 2.99
CA ARG A 76 13.39 -17.44 2.33
C ARG A 76 13.30 -17.36 0.80
N LEU A 77 13.63 -16.20 0.26
CA LEU A 77 13.69 -15.93 -1.18
C LEU A 77 15.16 -15.83 -1.62
N HIS A 78 15.37 -16.03 -2.91
CA HIS A 78 16.64 -15.79 -3.59
C HIS A 78 16.65 -14.38 -4.15
N VAL A 79 17.74 -13.65 -3.94
CA VAL A 79 18.02 -12.40 -4.65
C VAL A 79 18.76 -12.75 -5.94
N VAL A 80 18.16 -12.44 -7.08
CA VAL A 80 18.77 -12.62 -8.41
C VAL A 80 18.97 -11.24 -9.03
N ARG A 81 20.13 -11.01 -9.65
CA ARG A 81 20.56 -9.68 -10.11
C ARG A 81 21.06 -9.65 -11.56
N PRO A 82 20.25 -10.03 -12.57
CA PRO A 82 20.67 -9.88 -13.97
C PRO A 82 20.88 -8.39 -14.25
N ASP A 83 22.06 -8.03 -14.74
CA ASP A 83 22.48 -6.66 -15.08
C ASP A 83 22.05 -5.57 -14.07
N GLY A 84 22.17 -5.90 -12.78
CA GLY A 84 21.86 -5.00 -11.68
C GLY A 84 20.40 -4.99 -11.21
N LEU A 85 19.46 -5.49 -12.01
CA LEU A 85 18.03 -5.55 -11.69
C LEU A 85 17.76 -6.50 -10.52
N VAL A 86 17.17 -6.05 -9.44
CA VAL A 86 16.94 -6.91 -8.27
C VAL A 86 15.60 -7.63 -8.37
N LEU A 87 15.65 -8.96 -8.37
CA LEU A 87 14.49 -9.84 -8.28
C LEU A 87 14.51 -10.66 -7.00
N LEU A 88 13.34 -10.77 -6.37
CA LEU A 88 13.11 -11.70 -5.26
C LEU A 88 12.35 -12.92 -5.75
N LEU A 89 13.01 -14.07 -5.82
CA LEU A 89 12.46 -15.30 -6.39
C LEU A 89 12.38 -16.41 -5.34
N SER A 90 11.24 -17.09 -5.27
CA SER A 90 11.15 -18.36 -4.55
C SER A 90 11.76 -19.48 -5.41
N HIS A 91 12.47 -20.40 -4.77
CA HIS A 91 13.16 -21.51 -5.42
C HIS A 91 12.68 -22.85 -4.87
N LYS A 92 12.59 -23.86 -5.73
CA LYS A 92 12.28 -25.25 -5.36
C LYS A 92 13.37 -26.16 -5.94
N PRO A 93 13.95 -27.07 -5.14
CA PRO A 93 15.13 -27.87 -5.54
C PRO A 93 15.04 -28.55 -6.92
N LEU A 94 13.87 -29.04 -7.31
CA LEU A 94 13.68 -29.74 -8.60
C LEU A 94 13.01 -28.88 -9.69
N LEU A 95 12.39 -27.76 -9.31
CA LEU A 95 11.62 -26.93 -10.24
C LEU A 95 12.29 -25.59 -10.52
N GLY A 96 13.42 -25.28 -9.87
CA GLY A 96 14.11 -24.00 -10.01
C GLY A 96 13.27 -22.84 -9.45
N TYR A 97 13.35 -21.68 -10.09
CA TYR A 97 12.56 -20.52 -9.73
C TYR A 97 11.07 -20.72 -10.02
N MET A 98 10.22 -20.33 -9.05
CA MET A 98 8.77 -20.45 -9.12
C MET A 98 8.09 -19.08 -9.19
N ASN A 99 7.97 -18.40 -8.05
CA ASN A 99 7.27 -17.11 -7.96
C ASN A 99 8.27 -15.99 -7.70
N GLY A 100 8.16 -14.90 -8.44
CA GLY A 100 9.01 -13.71 -8.29
C GLY A 100 8.25 -12.46 -7.88
N LEU A 101 9.00 -11.51 -7.34
CA LEU A 101 8.64 -10.10 -7.22
C LEU A 101 9.71 -9.26 -7.91
N LEU A 102 9.28 -8.37 -8.80
CA LEU A 102 10.06 -7.31 -9.41
C LEU A 102 9.34 -5.99 -9.13
N GLY A 103 9.96 -5.10 -8.35
CA GLY A 103 9.36 -3.82 -7.97
C GLY A 103 10.15 -2.66 -8.53
N SER A 104 9.47 -1.70 -9.16
CA SER A 104 10.06 -0.49 -9.77
C SER A 104 11.28 -0.77 -10.67
N PRO A 105 11.18 -1.70 -11.64
CA PRO A 105 12.31 -2.02 -12.53
C PRO A 105 12.83 -0.83 -13.34
N GLU A 106 11.97 0.17 -13.60
CA GLU A 106 12.30 1.41 -14.30
C GLU A 106 13.43 2.22 -13.66
N VAL A 107 13.72 1.99 -12.37
CA VAL A 107 14.88 2.57 -11.67
C VAL A 107 16.20 2.12 -12.28
N ILE A 108 16.24 0.88 -12.77
CA ILE A 108 17.45 0.24 -13.28
C ILE A 108 17.49 0.32 -14.80
N ALA A 109 16.38 0.02 -15.46
CA ALA A 109 16.34 -0.10 -16.91
C ALA A 109 14.92 0.12 -17.46
N PRO A 110 14.78 0.52 -18.74
CA PRO A 110 13.48 0.58 -19.40
C PRO A 110 12.92 -0.83 -19.67
N PHE A 111 11.59 -0.92 -19.87
CA PHE A 111 10.87 -2.17 -20.13
C PHE A 111 11.51 -3.10 -21.16
N THR A 112 11.93 -2.57 -22.30
CA THR A 112 12.54 -3.35 -23.38
C THR A 112 13.76 -4.13 -22.92
N HIS A 113 14.56 -3.56 -22.01
CA HIS A 113 15.78 -4.21 -21.54
C HIS A 113 15.48 -5.22 -20.43
N TRP A 114 14.71 -4.85 -19.40
CA TRP A 114 14.47 -5.78 -18.30
C TRP A 114 13.52 -6.93 -18.65
N GLN A 115 12.64 -6.77 -19.64
CA GLN A 115 11.84 -7.89 -20.14
C GLN A 115 12.72 -9.03 -20.68
N GLU A 116 13.76 -8.69 -21.45
CA GLU A 116 14.71 -9.66 -21.99
C GLU A 116 15.46 -10.39 -20.86
N MET A 117 15.96 -9.62 -19.88
CA MET A 117 16.66 -10.15 -18.71
C MET A 117 15.85 -11.22 -17.96
N ILE A 118 14.55 -10.96 -17.72
CA ILE A 118 13.74 -11.87 -16.92
C ILE A 118 13.28 -13.12 -17.69
N HIS A 119 13.16 -13.05 -19.02
CA HIS A 119 12.73 -14.21 -19.83
C HIS A 119 13.69 -15.40 -19.69
N GLY A 120 14.98 -15.15 -19.49
CA GLY A 120 15.99 -16.20 -19.27
C GLY A 120 15.88 -16.93 -17.92
N LEU A 121 15.15 -16.39 -16.94
CA LEU A 121 15.11 -16.92 -15.57
C LEU A 121 14.17 -18.12 -15.39
N ASN A 122 13.35 -18.46 -16.40
CA ASN A 122 12.47 -19.65 -16.40
C ASN A 122 11.61 -19.76 -15.12
N PHE A 123 11.02 -18.67 -14.63
CA PHE A 123 10.11 -18.69 -13.47
C PHE A 123 8.71 -19.23 -13.84
N ALA A 124 7.84 -19.49 -12.86
CA ALA A 124 6.42 -19.78 -13.09
C ALA A 124 5.60 -18.49 -13.21
N TYR A 125 5.61 -17.64 -12.17
CA TYR A 125 4.93 -16.35 -12.20
C TYR A 125 5.82 -15.24 -11.66
N LEU A 126 5.75 -14.07 -12.27
CA LEU A 126 6.41 -12.86 -11.78
C LEU A 126 5.36 -11.80 -11.48
N LYS A 127 5.31 -11.34 -10.23
CA LYS A 127 4.59 -10.11 -9.86
C LYS A 127 5.50 -8.94 -10.20
N VAL A 128 5.08 -8.10 -11.13
CA VAL A 128 5.77 -6.86 -11.48
C VAL A 128 4.95 -5.70 -10.94
N ILE A 129 5.59 -4.78 -10.21
CA ILE A 129 4.97 -3.54 -9.74
C ILE A 129 5.78 -2.40 -10.34
N THR A 130 5.13 -1.51 -11.09
CA THR A 130 5.80 -0.46 -11.87
C THR A 130 4.86 0.73 -12.05
N THR A 131 5.42 1.91 -12.26
CA THR A 131 4.69 3.12 -12.65
C THR A 131 4.52 3.22 -14.17
N GLU A 132 5.20 2.37 -14.94
CA GLU A 132 5.08 2.32 -16.40
C GLU A 132 3.92 1.44 -16.85
N ARG A 133 3.09 1.97 -17.75
CA ARG A 133 2.07 1.18 -18.41
C ARG A 133 2.71 0.31 -19.50
N ILE A 134 2.53 -1.00 -19.40
CA ILE A 134 3.03 -1.98 -20.34
C ILE A 134 1.87 -2.53 -21.17
N ASP A 135 1.66 -1.98 -22.37
CA ASP A 135 0.54 -2.36 -23.24
C ASP A 135 0.60 -3.84 -23.66
N LEU A 136 1.80 -4.39 -23.88
CA LEU A 136 1.99 -5.82 -24.19
C LEU A 136 1.47 -6.75 -23.09
N TRP A 137 1.40 -6.28 -21.85
CA TRP A 137 1.00 -7.06 -20.68
C TRP A 137 -0.35 -6.64 -20.11
N GLN A 138 -1.15 -5.88 -20.87
CA GLN A 138 -2.43 -5.38 -20.39
C GLN A 138 -3.38 -6.50 -19.92
N CYS A 139 -3.35 -7.67 -20.55
CA CYS A 139 -4.13 -8.85 -20.15
C CYS A 139 -3.66 -9.51 -18.83
N TYR A 140 -2.45 -9.18 -18.38
CA TYR A 140 -1.85 -9.64 -17.12
C TYR A 140 -1.92 -8.58 -16.01
N CYS A 141 -2.45 -7.40 -16.30
CA CYS A 141 -2.65 -6.35 -15.30
C CYS A 141 -3.74 -6.78 -14.31
N VAL A 142 -3.41 -6.77 -13.03
CA VAL A 142 -4.30 -7.17 -11.93
C VAL A 142 -4.65 -6.01 -10.99
N SER A 143 -3.98 -4.88 -11.09
CA SER A 143 -4.38 -3.64 -10.41
C SER A 143 -5.59 -3.01 -11.11
N PRO A 144 -6.50 -2.36 -10.38
CA PRO A 144 -7.63 -1.66 -10.99
C PRO A 144 -7.13 -0.45 -11.83
N PRO A 145 -7.90 0.00 -12.84
CA PRO A 145 -7.50 1.13 -13.70
C PRO A 145 -7.29 2.46 -12.96
N ASP A 146 -7.87 2.60 -11.77
CA ASP A 146 -7.75 3.77 -10.90
C ASP A 146 -6.76 3.55 -9.74
N ASN A 147 -5.81 2.63 -9.88
CA ASN A 147 -4.74 2.41 -8.90
C ASN A 147 -3.66 3.48 -9.00
N HIS A 148 -3.44 4.22 -7.90
CA HIS A 148 -2.45 5.29 -7.85
C HIS A 148 -1.67 5.27 -6.53
N ASN A 149 -0.38 5.57 -6.60
CA ASN A 149 0.36 6.13 -5.47
C ASN A 149 -0.16 7.54 -5.18
N MET A 150 -0.15 7.92 -3.91
CA MET A 150 -0.69 9.21 -3.45
C MET A 150 0.42 9.97 -2.76
N LEU A 151 1.04 10.88 -3.51
CA LEU A 151 2.27 11.55 -3.12
C LEU A 151 1.98 12.90 -2.51
N LEU A 152 2.44 13.12 -1.28
CA LEU A 152 2.48 14.44 -0.69
C LEU A 152 3.82 15.10 -1.01
N ASP A 153 3.77 16.30 -1.58
CA ASP A 153 4.95 17.10 -1.94
C ASP A 153 5.52 17.79 -0.68
N LEU A 154 6.73 17.38 -0.28
CA LEU A 154 7.42 17.88 0.90
C LEU A 154 8.43 19.00 0.57
N SER A 155 8.49 19.46 -0.68
CA SER A 155 9.36 20.58 -1.08
C SER A 155 8.83 21.96 -0.68
N LEU A 156 7.57 22.03 -0.24
CA LEU A 156 6.96 23.23 0.33
C LEU A 156 7.54 23.54 1.72
N ASP A 157 7.28 24.72 2.26
CA ASP A 157 7.45 24.97 3.70
C ASP A 157 6.27 24.39 4.50
N GLU A 158 6.41 24.33 5.83
CA GLU A 158 5.39 23.70 6.70
C GLU A 158 4.03 24.40 6.58
N GLU A 159 4.02 25.73 6.48
CA GLU A 159 2.80 26.53 6.35
C GLU A 159 2.11 26.28 5.01
N GLY A 160 2.86 26.30 3.90
CA GLY A 160 2.37 26.01 2.57
C GLY A 160 1.85 24.57 2.44
N LEU A 161 2.57 23.61 3.03
CA LEU A 161 2.13 22.22 3.10
C LEU A 161 0.79 22.11 3.82
N PHE A 162 0.70 22.65 5.04
CA PHE A 162 -0.51 22.57 5.83
C PHE A 162 -1.68 23.30 5.16
N ALA A 163 -1.44 24.46 4.55
CA ALA A 163 -2.43 25.23 3.80
C ALA A 163 -2.97 24.48 2.58
N SER A 164 -2.14 23.64 1.93
CA SER A 164 -2.53 22.83 0.77
C SER A 164 -3.58 21.76 1.08
N PHE A 165 -3.67 21.31 2.34
CA PHE A 165 -4.64 20.30 2.75
C PHE A 165 -6.07 20.82 2.68
N THR A 166 -7.06 19.93 2.61
CA THR A 166 -8.47 20.35 2.72
C THR A 166 -8.78 20.94 4.10
N LYS A 167 -9.81 21.81 4.19
CA LYS A 167 -10.30 22.37 5.47
C LYS A 167 -10.56 21.30 6.53
N ASN A 168 -11.17 20.18 6.12
CA ASN A 168 -11.49 19.06 7.01
C ASN A 168 -10.23 18.34 7.51
N CYS A 169 -9.22 18.14 6.66
CA CYS A 169 -7.95 17.55 7.07
C CYS A 169 -7.24 18.44 8.09
N ARG A 170 -7.11 19.75 7.82
CA ARG A 170 -6.53 20.72 8.77
C ARG A 170 -7.26 20.72 10.11
N TRP A 171 -8.59 20.68 10.08
CA TRP A 171 -9.40 20.58 11.30
C TRP A 171 -9.13 19.27 12.05
N ALA A 172 -9.05 18.14 11.36
CA ALA A 172 -8.79 16.83 11.97
C ALA A 172 -7.41 16.79 12.64
N ILE A 173 -6.37 17.33 12.00
CA ILE A 173 -5.02 17.46 12.57
C ILE A 173 -5.06 18.29 13.86
N ARG A 174 -5.67 19.49 13.82
CA ARG A 174 -5.82 20.35 15.00
C ARG A 174 -6.67 19.70 16.10
N SER A 175 -7.69 18.92 15.71
CA SER A 175 -8.55 18.17 16.63
C SER A 175 -7.78 17.08 17.36
N GLY A 176 -6.93 16.32 16.66
CA GLY A 176 -6.06 15.31 17.27
C GLY A 176 -5.12 15.91 18.31
N LYS A 177 -4.44 17.02 17.97
CA LYS A 177 -3.59 17.75 18.92
C LYS A 177 -4.38 18.23 20.15
N ARG A 178 -5.53 18.88 19.96
CA ARG A 178 -6.39 19.36 21.06
C ARG A 178 -6.92 18.25 21.97
N LYS A 179 -7.14 17.05 21.43
CA LYS A 179 -7.56 15.87 22.19
C LYS A 179 -6.42 15.24 22.98
N GLY A 180 -5.20 15.76 22.90
CA GLY A 180 -4.04 15.26 23.63
C GLY A 180 -3.36 14.05 22.95
N VAL A 181 -3.58 13.84 21.65
CA VAL A 181 -2.81 12.83 20.91
C VAL A 181 -1.41 13.37 20.66
N ILE A 182 -0.41 12.59 21.04
CA ILE A 182 1.01 12.87 20.82
C ILE A 182 1.52 11.86 19.79
N VAL A 183 2.26 12.33 18.79
CA VAL A 183 2.97 11.46 17.86
C VAL A 183 4.46 11.54 18.16
N ARG A 184 5.12 10.38 18.22
CA ARG A 184 6.57 10.27 18.41
C ARG A 184 7.14 9.10 17.62
N GLU A 185 8.45 9.07 17.44
CA GLU A 185 9.14 7.87 16.97
C GLU A 185 8.98 6.74 18.00
N ALA A 186 8.92 5.50 17.55
CA ALA A 186 8.97 4.33 18.42
C ALA A 186 10.36 4.18 19.02
N GLU A 187 10.43 3.95 20.32
CA GLU A 187 11.69 3.98 21.09
C GLU A 187 12.10 2.59 21.58
N SER A 188 11.24 1.59 21.41
CA SER A 188 11.45 0.27 22.00
C SER A 188 10.80 -0.86 21.22
N GLU A 189 11.26 -2.09 21.48
CA GLU A 189 10.60 -3.29 20.98
C GLU A 189 9.16 -3.42 21.50
N LYS A 190 8.87 -2.86 22.69
CA LYS A 190 7.51 -2.79 23.24
C LYS A 190 6.59 -1.96 22.36
N ASP A 191 7.04 -0.81 21.86
CA ASP A 191 6.27 0.02 20.92
C ASP A 191 6.00 -0.74 19.62
N LEU A 192 7.02 -1.39 19.05
CA LEU A 192 6.87 -2.20 17.84
C LEU A 192 5.83 -3.32 18.04
N ARG A 193 5.90 -4.06 19.15
CA ARG A 193 4.95 -5.14 19.45
C ARG A 193 3.54 -4.60 19.64
N ALA A 194 3.37 -3.49 20.37
CA ALA A 194 2.07 -2.87 20.58
C ALA A 194 1.45 -2.37 19.26
N PHE A 195 2.23 -1.67 18.44
CA PHE A 195 1.80 -1.25 17.10
C PHE A 195 1.42 -2.45 16.23
N TYR A 196 2.25 -3.50 16.20
CA TYR A 196 1.98 -4.69 15.39
C TYR A 196 0.67 -5.38 15.79
N GLN A 197 0.35 -5.44 17.10
CA GLN A 197 -0.96 -5.94 17.55
C GLN A 197 -2.14 -5.11 17.03
N ILE A 198 -2.02 -3.78 17.02
CA ILE A 198 -3.05 -2.90 16.43
C ILE A 198 -3.24 -3.19 14.95
N VAL A 199 -2.14 -3.42 14.22
CA VAL A 199 -2.16 -3.74 12.79
C VAL A 199 -2.86 -5.09 12.53
N LEU A 200 -2.59 -6.12 13.34
CA LEU A 200 -3.26 -7.42 13.26
C LEU A 200 -4.78 -7.27 13.44
N VAL A 201 -5.22 -6.59 14.50
CA VAL A 201 -6.66 -6.35 14.76
C VAL A 201 -7.29 -5.53 13.61
N THR A 202 -6.57 -4.55 13.09
CA THR A 202 -7.03 -3.71 11.97
C THR A 202 -7.22 -4.53 10.69
N SER A 203 -6.32 -5.47 10.42
CA SER A 203 -6.40 -6.41 9.30
C SER A 203 -7.60 -7.35 9.45
N ASP A 204 -7.80 -7.93 10.64
CA ASP A 204 -8.90 -8.86 10.94
C ASP A 204 -10.29 -8.20 10.82
N CYS A 205 -10.35 -6.87 10.96
CA CYS A 205 -11.55 -6.07 10.72
C CYS A 205 -11.86 -5.84 9.21
N GLY A 206 -11.24 -6.61 8.31
CA GLY A 206 -11.54 -6.61 6.88
C GLY A 206 -10.77 -5.56 6.06
N ARG A 207 -9.65 -5.03 6.57
CA ARG A 207 -8.74 -4.20 5.77
C ARG A 207 -7.67 -5.09 5.14
N ASN A 208 -7.73 -5.24 3.82
CA ASN A 208 -6.78 -6.05 3.06
C ASN A 208 -5.48 -5.26 2.86
N PHE A 209 -4.45 -5.58 3.64
CA PHE A 209 -3.06 -5.24 3.31
C PHE A 209 -2.17 -6.44 3.66
N ASP A 210 -1.01 -6.54 3.00
CA ASP A 210 -0.07 -7.64 3.24
C ASP A 210 0.48 -7.53 4.67
N LEU A 211 0.16 -8.52 5.51
CA LEU A 211 0.77 -8.66 6.83
C LEU A 211 2.15 -9.28 6.71
N TRP A 212 3.17 -8.47 7.00
CA TRP A 212 4.57 -8.90 7.00
C TRP A 212 4.96 -9.49 8.35
N PRO A 213 5.78 -10.55 8.40
CA PRO A 213 6.25 -11.12 9.66
C PRO A 213 6.91 -10.08 10.58
N ILE A 214 6.57 -10.07 11.87
CA ILE A 214 7.10 -9.07 12.83
C ILE A 214 8.64 -9.05 12.90
N ASN A 215 9.29 -10.19 12.66
CA ASN A 215 10.75 -10.25 12.59
C ASN A 215 11.33 -9.48 11.40
N LEU A 216 10.66 -9.52 10.23
CA LEU A 216 11.03 -8.69 9.07
C LEU A 216 10.88 -7.20 9.43
N ILE A 217 9.75 -6.83 10.03
CA ILE A 217 9.48 -5.45 10.43
C ILE A 217 10.52 -4.95 11.45
N GLY A 218 10.85 -5.76 12.45
CA GLY A 218 11.88 -5.42 13.43
C GLY A 218 13.28 -5.32 12.84
N GLU A 219 13.61 -6.14 11.83
CA GLU A 219 14.89 -6.06 11.13
C GLU A 219 15.00 -4.78 10.28
N LEU A 220 13.93 -4.44 9.55
CA LEU A 220 13.84 -3.18 8.80
C LEU A 220 13.94 -1.98 9.73
N LEU A 221 13.25 -1.99 10.87
CA LEU A 221 13.28 -0.89 11.84
C LEU A 221 14.66 -0.67 12.49
N ARG A 222 15.48 -1.73 12.61
CA ARG A 222 16.87 -1.64 13.07
C ARG A 222 17.84 -1.20 11.97
N SER A 223 17.38 -1.08 10.72
CA SER A 223 18.17 -0.65 9.59
C SER A 223 17.91 0.83 9.26
N LYS A 224 18.66 1.38 8.31
CA LYS A 224 18.42 2.73 7.77
C LYS A 224 17.13 2.85 6.92
N TYR A 225 16.49 1.72 6.59
CA TYR A 225 15.41 1.68 5.60
C TYR A 225 14.01 1.87 6.18
N ALA A 226 13.86 2.04 7.49
CA ALA A 226 12.55 2.21 8.07
C ALA A 226 12.51 3.08 9.32
N LYS A 227 11.35 3.68 9.54
CA LYS A 227 10.97 4.42 10.74
C LYS A 227 9.57 4.03 11.16
N LEU A 228 9.31 4.01 12.46
CA LEU A 228 7.97 3.79 13.01
C LEU A 228 7.58 5.01 13.84
N PHE A 229 6.48 5.66 13.45
CA PHE A 229 5.83 6.68 14.28
C PHE A 229 4.60 6.10 14.93
N VAL A 230 4.42 6.40 16.22
CA VAL A 230 3.32 5.90 17.04
C VAL A 230 2.52 7.07 17.59
N ALA A 231 1.20 6.90 17.62
CA ALA A 231 0.27 7.83 18.25
C ALA A 231 -0.03 7.34 19.67
N VAL A 232 0.18 8.21 20.64
CA VAL A 232 -0.04 7.97 22.06
C VAL A 232 -1.13 8.91 22.56
N TRP A 233 -2.10 8.37 23.30
CA TRP A 233 -3.19 9.11 23.93
C TRP A 233 -3.42 8.56 25.33
N GLU A 234 -3.45 9.44 26.33
CA GLU A 234 -3.57 9.07 27.76
C GLU A 234 -2.55 8.00 28.19
N GLY A 235 -1.30 8.14 27.73
CA GLY A 235 -0.20 7.21 28.04
C GLY A 235 -0.25 5.88 27.29
N ARG A 236 -1.25 5.66 26.43
CA ARG A 236 -1.44 4.41 25.68
C ARG A 236 -1.21 4.58 24.20
N LEU A 237 -0.53 3.62 23.57
CA LEU A 237 -0.36 3.58 22.11
C LEU A 237 -1.71 3.22 21.46
N VAL A 238 -2.21 4.11 20.60
CA VAL A 238 -3.52 3.99 19.94
C VAL A 238 -3.42 3.82 18.42
N GLY A 239 -2.21 3.97 17.86
CA GLY A 239 -1.96 3.68 16.46
C GLY A 239 -0.52 3.96 16.05
N GLY A 240 -0.23 3.79 14.76
CA GLY A 240 1.07 4.12 14.19
C GLY A 240 1.11 3.99 12.67
N THR A 241 2.21 4.45 12.10
CA THR A 241 2.55 4.30 10.69
C THR A 241 3.99 3.84 10.57
N PHE A 242 4.20 2.75 9.86
CA PHE A 242 5.52 2.23 9.52
C PHE A 242 5.92 2.76 8.15
N TYR A 243 7.00 3.54 8.11
CA TYR A 243 7.53 4.12 6.90
C TYR A 243 8.73 3.33 6.41
N LEU A 244 8.75 3.02 5.12
CA LEU A 244 9.97 2.66 4.42
C LEU A 244 10.62 3.94 3.89
N LEU A 245 11.94 4.05 4.06
CA LEU A 245 12.72 5.20 3.64
C LEU A 245 13.48 4.85 2.36
N SER A 246 13.30 5.66 1.32
CA SER A 246 14.09 5.62 0.09
C SER A 246 15.05 6.81 0.02
N ARG A 247 15.73 7.00 -1.11
CA ARG A 247 16.61 8.15 -1.32
C ARG A 247 15.86 9.48 -1.33
N HIS A 248 14.69 9.52 -1.96
CA HIS A 248 13.95 10.78 -2.19
C HIS A 248 12.58 10.83 -1.53
N TYR A 249 12.06 9.70 -1.03
CA TYR A 249 10.72 9.65 -0.49
C TYR A 249 10.60 8.73 0.73
N MET A 250 9.57 9.00 1.52
CA MET A 250 9.07 8.12 2.55
C MET A 250 7.83 7.39 2.02
N HIS A 251 7.70 6.10 2.25
CA HIS A 251 6.52 5.33 1.88
C HIS A 251 5.81 4.79 3.12
N GLY A 252 4.55 5.20 3.32
CA GLY A 252 3.67 4.69 4.37
C GLY A 252 3.28 3.24 4.10
N PHE A 253 4.20 2.32 4.40
CA PHE A 253 4.14 0.92 4.03
C PHE A 253 2.96 0.19 4.65
N PHE A 254 2.68 0.46 5.92
CA PHE A 254 1.41 0.09 6.55
C PHE A 254 1.13 0.98 7.76
N CYS A 255 -0.15 1.12 8.08
CA CYS A 255 -0.61 1.89 9.23
C CYS A 255 -1.72 1.14 9.97
N GLY A 256 -1.83 1.40 11.27
CA GLY A 256 -2.83 0.79 12.13
C GLY A 256 -3.34 1.84 13.11
N ILE A 257 -4.66 1.95 13.22
CA ILE A 257 -5.32 2.78 14.24
C ILE A 257 -6.32 1.89 14.93
N GLU A 258 -6.24 1.84 16.26
CA GLU A 258 -7.18 1.10 17.06
C GLU A 258 -8.62 1.57 16.76
N PRO A 259 -9.59 0.64 16.57
CA PRO A 259 -10.96 1.01 16.27
C PRO A 259 -11.58 2.02 17.25
N ALA A 260 -11.29 1.86 18.55
CA ALA A 260 -11.77 2.73 19.62
C ALA A 260 -11.09 4.12 19.65
N ALA A 261 -10.06 4.34 18.84
CA ALA A 261 -9.32 5.61 18.75
C ALA A 261 -9.59 6.38 17.46
N ARG A 262 -10.47 5.88 16.57
CA ARG A 262 -10.73 6.50 15.24
C ARG A 262 -11.26 7.94 15.36
N GLN A 263 -12.05 8.22 16.38
CA GLN A 263 -12.59 9.54 16.70
C GLN A 263 -11.53 10.54 17.19
N LEU A 264 -10.31 10.08 17.53
CA LEU A 264 -9.21 10.94 17.96
C LEU A 264 -8.51 11.63 16.79
N ALA A 265 -8.82 11.27 15.54
CA ALA A 265 -8.11 11.75 14.35
C ALA A 265 -6.59 11.45 14.36
N ALA A 266 -6.18 10.40 15.08
CA ALA A 266 -4.77 9.99 15.20
C ALA A 266 -4.12 9.71 13.83
N GLY A 267 -4.87 9.15 12.88
CA GLY A 267 -4.38 8.89 11.52
C GLY A 267 -3.98 10.18 10.78
N ASN A 268 -4.80 11.23 10.86
CA ASN A 268 -4.45 12.51 10.23
C ASN A 268 -3.18 13.10 10.84
N LEU A 269 -3.06 13.03 12.17
CA LEU A 269 -1.91 13.56 12.89
C LEU A 269 -0.64 12.76 12.59
N LEU A 270 -0.69 11.43 12.54
CA LEU A 270 0.44 10.57 12.19
C LEU A 270 1.06 10.93 10.83
N TYR A 271 0.23 11.07 9.79
CA TYR A 271 0.73 11.44 8.47
C TYR A 271 1.25 12.87 8.42
N TYR A 272 0.64 13.81 9.16
CA TYR A 272 1.14 15.17 9.24
C TYR A 272 2.51 15.26 9.92
N GLU A 273 2.65 14.67 11.10
CA GLU A 273 3.91 14.67 11.85
C GLU A 273 5.01 13.86 11.12
N GLY A 274 4.62 12.76 10.45
CA GLY A 274 5.53 12.04 9.55
C GLY A 274 5.99 12.89 8.35
N ALA A 275 5.11 13.73 7.79
CA ALA A 275 5.47 14.67 6.73
C ALA A 275 6.46 15.74 7.23
N LEU A 276 6.20 16.35 8.39
CA LEU A 276 7.11 17.34 9.00
C LEU A 276 8.49 16.73 9.27
N TRP A 277 8.53 15.50 9.80
CA TRP A 277 9.78 14.78 9.98
C TRP A 277 10.49 14.55 8.64
N GLY A 278 9.76 14.13 7.60
CA GLY A 278 10.32 13.95 6.26
C GLY A 278 10.94 15.22 5.68
N MET A 279 10.27 16.36 5.84
CA MET A 279 10.76 17.66 5.42
C MET A 279 12.07 18.02 6.13
N ALA A 280 12.11 17.88 7.45
CA ALA A 280 13.31 18.15 8.26
C ALA A 280 14.51 17.27 7.89
N HIS A 281 14.29 16.12 7.25
CA HIS A 281 15.32 15.17 6.82
C HIS A 281 15.58 15.20 5.31
N GLY A 282 15.04 16.19 4.59
CA GLY A 282 15.32 16.41 3.17
C GLY A 282 14.62 15.44 2.20
N PHE A 283 13.58 14.73 2.64
CA PHE A 283 12.75 13.94 1.74
C PHE A 283 11.91 14.86 0.86
N LYS A 284 11.79 14.52 -0.44
CA LYS A 284 10.99 15.29 -1.40
C LYS A 284 9.51 14.91 -1.36
N TYR A 285 9.21 13.64 -1.05
CA TYR A 285 7.83 13.13 -1.06
C TYR A 285 7.52 12.25 0.14
N LEU A 286 6.26 12.31 0.59
CA LEU A 286 5.66 11.27 1.41
C LEU A 286 4.57 10.56 0.60
N ASP A 287 4.84 9.32 0.23
CA ASP A 287 3.88 8.45 -0.43
C ASP A 287 3.00 7.73 0.60
N PHE A 288 1.68 7.91 0.51
CA PHE A 288 0.73 7.19 1.36
C PHE A 288 0.53 5.73 0.92
N GLY A 289 1.14 5.32 -0.18
CA GLY A 289 1.05 4.01 -0.79
C GLY A 289 -0.14 3.86 -1.74
N GLN A 290 -0.05 2.86 -2.62
CA GLN A 290 -1.02 2.61 -3.68
C GLN A 290 -2.45 2.44 -3.16
N GLN A 291 -3.40 2.96 -3.92
CA GLN A 291 -4.82 2.84 -3.63
C GLN A 291 -5.65 2.85 -4.91
N GLY A 292 -6.42 1.78 -5.13
CA GLY A 292 -7.57 1.82 -6.02
C GLY A 292 -8.64 2.73 -5.42
N LEU A 293 -8.96 3.84 -6.10
CA LEU A 293 -9.82 4.91 -5.57
C LEU A 293 -11.25 4.43 -5.27
N ARG A 294 -11.76 3.51 -6.10
CA ARG A 294 -13.10 2.93 -5.95
C ARG A 294 -13.15 1.73 -5.02
N GLU A 295 -12.08 0.94 -4.93
CA GLU A 295 -12.07 -0.28 -4.12
C GLU A 295 -12.14 0.03 -2.62
N ASN A 296 -11.50 1.11 -2.17
CA ASN A 296 -11.51 1.52 -0.76
C ASN A 296 -11.84 3.01 -0.62
N PRO A 297 -13.09 3.43 -0.85
CA PRO A 297 -13.47 4.84 -0.93
C PRO A 297 -13.23 5.61 0.37
N GLY A 298 -13.29 4.95 1.53
CA GLY A 298 -12.98 5.56 2.83
C GLY A 298 -11.50 5.90 2.99
N ILE A 299 -10.61 4.95 2.64
CA ILE A 299 -9.15 5.16 2.69
C ILE A 299 -8.73 6.18 1.64
N ALA A 300 -9.28 6.07 0.43
CA ALA A 300 -9.06 7.03 -0.64
C ALA A 300 -9.49 8.44 -0.17
N LYS A 301 -10.72 8.63 0.33
CA LYS A 301 -11.19 9.92 0.85
C LYS A 301 -10.28 10.50 1.94
N PHE A 302 -9.79 9.66 2.86
CA PHE A 302 -8.85 10.08 3.89
C PHE A 302 -7.54 10.58 3.29
N LYS A 303 -6.88 9.80 2.43
CA LYS A 303 -5.60 10.18 1.80
C LYS A 303 -5.76 11.40 0.89
N MET A 304 -6.85 11.47 0.13
CA MET A 304 -7.18 12.62 -0.73
C MET A 304 -7.40 13.92 0.05
N SER A 305 -7.74 13.85 1.34
CA SER A 305 -7.93 15.04 2.17
C SER A 305 -6.64 15.84 2.41
N PHE A 306 -5.47 15.23 2.17
CA PHE A 306 -4.14 15.85 2.14
C PHE A 306 -3.76 16.45 0.79
N ASN A 307 -4.67 16.40 -0.20
CA ASN A 307 -4.44 16.94 -1.54
C ASN A 307 -3.18 16.35 -2.25
N PRO A 308 -3.02 15.02 -2.30
CA PRO A 308 -1.84 14.38 -2.89
C PRO A 308 -1.79 14.51 -4.41
N ILE A 309 -0.60 14.31 -4.97
CA ILE A 309 -0.36 14.12 -6.38
C ILE A 309 -0.64 12.65 -6.77
N LEU A 310 -1.42 12.52 -7.83
CA LEU A 310 -1.77 11.35 -8.64
C LEU A 310 -0.60 10.70 -9.39
N LYS A 311 -0.03 9.56 -8.96
CA LYS A 311 0.87 8.78 -9.84
C LYS A 311 0.33 7.36 -10.08
N PRO A 312 0.00 6.97 -11.33
CA PRO A 312 -0.45 5.61 -11.61
C PRO A 312 0.57 4.55 -11.18
N GLU A 313 0.07 3.43 -10.66
CA GLU A 313 0.87 2.24 -10.37
C GLU A 313 0.18 1.01 -10.93
N TYR A 314 0.93 0.22 -11.67
CA TYR A 314 0.47 -0.99 -12.33
C TYR A 314 1.06 -2.21 -11.64
N VAL A 315 0.19 -3.19 -11.38
CA VAL A 315 0.58 -4.50 -10.89
C VAL A 315 0.27 -5.53 -11.97
N TYR A 316 1.31 -6.17 -12.50
CA TYR A 316 1.20 -7.24 -13.47
C TYR A 316 1.52 -8.59 -12.82
N CYS A 317 0.76 -9.62 -13.15
CA CYS A 317 1.04 -11.01 -12.79
C CYS A 317 1.37 -11.80 -14.06
N VAL A 318 2.64 -11.80 -14.44
CA VAL A 318 3.11 -12.31 -15.73
C VAL A 318 3.45 -13.80 -15.62
N PRO A 319 2.90 -14.66 -16.50
CA PRO A 319 3.30 -16.07 -16.56
C PRO A 319 4.64 -16.22 -17.28
N GLY A 320 5.51 -17.09 -16.75
CA GLY A 320 6.74 -17.53 -17.40
C GLY A 320 6.56 -18.90 -18.04
N SER A 321 7.24 -19.90 -17.47
CA SER A 321 7.22 -21.29 -17.94
C SER A 321 5.84 -21.92 -17.87
N ARG A 322 5.27 -22.27 -19.04
CA ARG A 322 3.97 -22.95 -19.16
C ARG A 322 3.87 -24.22 -18.32
N ILE A 323 4.94 -25.00 -18.25
CA ILE A 323 5.00 -26.24 -17.46
C ILE A 323 4.89 -25.91 -15.97
N LYS A 324 5.69 -24.95 -15.48
CA LYS A 324 5.67 -24.57 -14.06
C LYS A 324 4.36 -23.88 -13.66
N CYS A 325 3.77 -23.09 -14.55
CA CYS A 325 2.45 -22.49 -14.34
C CYS A 325 1.38 -23.57 -14.10
N ARG A 326 1.38 -24.67 -14.86
CA ARG A 326 0.42 -25.78 -14.67
C ARG A 326 0.61 -26.51 -13.35
N LEU A 327 1.83 -26.56 -12.82
CA LEU A 327 2.13 -27.15 -11.51
C LEU A 327 1.65 -26.28 -10.33
N ILE A 328 1.39 -25.01 -10.57
CA ILE A 328 0.86 -24.07 -9.58
C ILE A 328 -0.64 -23.88 -9.81
N ASP A 329 -1.45 -24.16 -8.79
CA ASP A 329 -2.86 -23.77 -8.82
C ASP A 329 -2.96 -22.23 -8.76
N PHE A 330 -3.24 -21.59 -9.91
CA PHE A 330 -3.31 -20.13 -10.08
C PHE A 330 -4.22 -19.46 -9.02
N LYS A 331 -5.28 -20.16 -8.59
CA LYS A 331 -6.18 -19.68 -7.53
C LYS A 331 -5.51 -19.64 -6.15
N LYS A 332 -4.57 -20.54 -5.85
CA LYS A 332 -3.78 -20.51 -4.61
C LYS A 332 -2.75 -19.39 -4.64
N PHE A 333 -2.13 -19.10 -5.79
CA PHE A 333 -1.16 -18.01 -5.93
C PHE A 333 -1.82 -16.64 -5.69
N ILE A 334 -2.94 -16.33 -6.36
CA ILE A 334 -3.67 -15.07 -6.15
C ILE A 334 -4.21 -14.98 -4.71
N LYS A 335 -4.82 -16.05 -4.17
CA LYS A 335 -5.33 -16.05 -2.78
C LYS A 335 -4.23 -15.91 -1.73
N SER A 336 -3.01 -16.40 -1.99
CA SER A 336 -1.92 -16.33 -1.02
C SER A 336 -1.38 -14.91 -0.79
N ARG A 337 -1.76 -13.94 -1.64
CA ARG A 337 -1.30 -12.54 -1.55
C ARG A 337 -2.42 -11.49 -1.60
N GLN A 338 -3.69 -11.88 -1.56
CA GLN A 338 -4.82 -10.94 -1.44
C GLN A 338 -5.40 -10.84 -0.01
N GLY A 339 -4.67 -11.34 1.00
CA GLY A 339 -5.23 -11.51 2.34
C GLY A 339 -6.23 -12.67 2.37
N ARG A 340 -6.26 -13.40 3.49
CA ARG A 340 -7.26 -14.45 3.71
C ARG A 340 -8.65 -13.80 3.66
N ARG A 341 -9.52 -14.30 2.78
CA ARG A 341 -10.96 -13.98 2.79
C ARG A 341 -11.67 -14.66 3.94
#